data_AF-A0A7D4CCR3-F1
#
_entry.id   AF-A0A7D4CCR3-F1
#
_cell.length_a   1.000
_cell.length_b   1.000
_cell.length_c   1.000
_cell.angle_alpha   90.00
_cell.angle_beta   90.00
_cell.angle_gamma   90.00
#
_symmetry.space_group_name_H-M   'P 1'
#
loop_
_entity.id
_entity.type
_entity.pdbx_description
1 polymer ?
#
loop_
_entity_poly.entity_id
_entity_poly.type
_entity_poly.pdbx_seq_one_letter_code
_entity_poly.pdbx_strand_id
1 'polypeptide(L)'
;MIIDLLAAANSGFDVEAATRAYLDTLQGPARAQSDAYFEGGYWLILWGTVASVLADWLLLRFRLASAFRNFGERVSKRRWVVTGITALLYSVVGSILLLPWTLYTGYFREKQYSLLDQDFAGWAGEQLTGFAIGLIAAPLLVIMIYALIRRAPRS
;
A
#
# COMPACT_ATOMS: atom_id res chain seq x y z
N MET A 1 35.50 -14.28 -35.04
CA MET A 1 34.84 -15.28 -35.92
C MET A 1 33.45 -15.72 -35.43
N ILE A 2 33.24 -16.13 -34.16
CA ILE A 2 31.87 -16.43 -33.66
C ILE A 2 31.07 -15.15 -33.33
N ILE A 3 31.74 -14.10 -32.85
CA ILE A 3 31.11 -12.81 -32.51
C ILE A 3 30.63 -12.06 -33.77
N ASP A 4 31.38 -12.15 -34.87
CA ASP A 4 31.02 -11.56 -36.16
C ASP A 4 29.85 -12.29 -36.84
N LEU A 5 29.67 -13.59 -36.57
CA LEU A 5 28.55 -14.39 -37.06
C LEU A 5 27.22 -14.04 -36.35
N LEU A 6 27.25 -13.68 -35.06
CA LEU A 6 26.08 -13.18 -34.33
C LEU A 6 25.68 -11.77 -34.80
N ALA A 7 26.65 -10.93 -35.16
CA ALA A 7 26.41 -9.61 -35.74
C ALA A 7 25.86 -9.69 -37.19
N ALA A 8 26.31 -10.66 -37.99
CA ALA A 8 25.79 -10.89 -39.35
C ALA A 8 24.37 -11.45 -39.39
N ALA A 9 23.93 -12.17 -38.34
CA ALA A 9 22.52 -12.54 -38.17
C ALA A 9 21.61 -11.31 -37.90
N ASN A 10 22.20 -10.16 -37.54
CA ASN A 10 21.51 -8.94 -37.12
C ASN A 10 21.43 -7.86 -38.21
N SER A 11 22.02 -8.07 -39.40
CA SER A 11 21.97 -7.10 -40.51
C SER A 11 20.68 -7.13 -41.33
N GLY A 12 19.77 -8.09 -41.08
CA GLY A 12 18.48 -8.20 -41.76
C GLY A 12 17.24 -8.20 -40.84
N PHE A 13 17.44 -8.22 -39.52
CA PHE A 13 16.34 -8.16 -38.55
C PHE A 13 16.13 -6.72 -38.10
N ASP A 14 15.12 -6.07 -38.68
CA ASP A 14 14.69 -4.74 -38.25
C ASP A 14 13.91 -4.84 -36.93
N VAL A 15 14.61 -4.55 -35.84
CA VAL A 15 14.05 -4.55 -34.48
C VAL A 15 12.87 -3.59 -34.36
N GLU A 16 12.92 -2.44 -35.03
CA GLU A 16 11.86 -1.43 -34.95
C GLU A 16 10.61 -1.91 -35.68
N ALA A 17 10.77 -2.49 -36.88
CA ALA A 17 9.65 -3.09 -37.63
C ALA A 17 9.04 -4.29 -36.88
N ALA A 18 9.86 -5.19 -36.32
CA ALA A 18 9.39 -6.33 -35.55
C ALA A 18 8.66 -5.89 -34.26
N THR A 19 9.16 -4.85 -33.60
CA THR A 19 8.54 -4.27 -32.40
C THR A 19 7.21 -3.60 -32.73
N ARG A 20 7.12 -2.81 -33.82
CA ARG A 20 5.85 -2.23 -34.26
C ARG A 20 4.83 -3.31 -34.61
N ALA A 21 5.24 -4.33 -35.36
CA ALA A 21 4.37 -5.47 -35.69
C ALA A 21 3.85 -6.18 -34.43
N TYR A 22 4.69 -6.34 -33.40
CA TYR A 22 4.25 -6.86 -32.10
C TYR A 22 3.30 -5.90 -31.37
N LEU A 23 3.59 -4.60 -31.31
CA LEU A 23 2.72 -3.61 -30.68
C LEU A 23 1.35 -3.51 -31.38
N ASP A 24 1.30 -3.76 -32.68
CA ASP A 24 0.07 -3.83 -33.46
C ASP A 24 -0.81 -5.03 -33.07
N THR A 25 -0.19 -6.13 -32.60
CA THR A 25 -0.96 -7.26 -32.02
C THR A 25 -1.60 -6.90 -30.68
N LEU A 26 -1.09 -5.87 -30.00
CA LEU A 26 -1.64 -5.42 -28.72
C LEU A 26 -2.77 -4.41 -28.89
N GLN A 27 -3.32 -4.17 -30.09
CA GLN A 27 -4.41 -3.21 -30.29
C GLN A 27 -5.81 -3.78 -29.92
N GLY A 28 -6.78 -2.89 -29.69
CA GLY A 28 -8.19 -3.25 -29.51
C GLY A 28 -8.75 -3.06 -28.09
N PRO A 29 -9.92 -3.65 -27.77
CA PRO A 29 -10.63 -3.42 -26.50
C PRO A 29 -9.80 -3.75 -25.25
N ALA A 30 -8.95 -4.77 -25.32
CA ALA A 30 -8.08 -5.17 -24.21
C ALA A 30 -7.04 -4.10 -23.87
N ARG A 31 -6.50 -3.41 -24.89
CA ARG A 31 -5.56 -2.29 -24.68
C ARG A 31 -6.25 -1.08 -24.09
N ALA A 32 -7.43 -0.72 -24.61
CA ALA A 32 -8.21 0.38 -24.04
C ALA A 32 -8.55 0.14 -22.55
N GLN A 33 -8.87 -1.11 -22.18
CA GLN A 33 -9.12 -1.50 -20.79
C GLN A 33 -7.86 -1.40 -19.93
N SER A 34 -6.72 -1.87 -20.45
CA SER A 34 -5.40 -1.74 -19.81
C SER A 34 -5.03 -0.27 -19.59
N ASP A 35 -5.13 0.56 -20.63
CA ASP A 35 -4.80 1.98 -20.58
C ASP A 35 -5.68 2.69 -19.54
N ALA A 36 -6.99 2.43 -19.52
CA ALA A 36 -7.89 2.98 -18.51
C ALA A 36 -7.52 2.55 -17.07
N TYR A 37 -7.10 1.30 -16.88
CA TYR A 37 -6.62 0.82 -15.59
C TYR A 37 -5.33 1.55 -15.16
N PHE A 38 -4.36 1.70 -16.05
CA PHE A 38 -3.09 2.35 -15.72
C PHE A 38 -3.25 3.85 -15.50
N GLU A 39 -3.97 4.55 -16.38
CA GLU A 39 -4.23 5.98 -16.25
C GLU A 39 -5.03 6.30 -14.99
N GLY A 40 -6.05 5.50 -14.69
CA GLY A 40 -6.78 5.60 -13.43
C GLY A 40 -5.88 5.37 -12.20
N GLY A 41 -4.86 4.52 -12.34
CA GLY A 41 -3.88 4.24 -11.30
C GLY A 41 -3.05 5.46 -10.91
N TYR A 42 -2.73 6.35 -11.85
CA TYR A 42 -2.02 7.59 -11.55
C TYR A 42 -2.84 8.50 -10.63
N TRP A 43 -4.15 8.58 -10.86
CA TRP A 43 -5.06 9.36 -10.01
C TRP A 43 -5.26 8.76 -8.62
N LEU A 44 -5.13 7.43 -8.48
CA LEU A 44 -5.21 6.79 -7.16
C LEU A 44 -4.12 7.27 -6.21
N ILE A 45 -2.94 7.66 -6.71
CA ILE A 45 -1.87 8.18 -5.85
C ILE A 45 -2.32 9.50 -5.20
N LEU A 46 -2.91 10.41 -5.99
CA LEU A 46 -3.43 11.68 -5.50
C LEU A 46 -4.55 11.45 -4.49
N TRP A 47 -5.56 10.67 -4.87
CA TRP A 47 -6.72 10.43 -4.00
C TRP A 47 -6.39 9.62 -2.76
N GLY A 48 -5.45 8.68 -2.86
CA GLY A 48 -4.90 7.96 -1.71
C GLY A 48 -4.20 8.91 -0.74
N THR A 49 -3.41 9.86 -1.27
CA THR A 49 -2.81 10.91 -0.45
C THR A 49 -3.87 11.76 0.25
N VAL A 50 -4.91 12.17 -0.47
CA VAL A 50 -6.04 12.93 0.12
C VAL A 50 -6.73 12.12 1.23
N ALA A 51 -7.02 10.84 0.99
CA ALA A 51 -7.64 9.96 1.98
C ALA A 51 -6.77 9.81 3.24
N SER A 52 -5.46 9.60 3.08
CA SER A 52 -4.51 9.53 4.20
C SER A 52 -4.42 10.84 4.98
N VAL A 53 -4.29 11.98 4.29
CA VAL A 53 -4.25 13.30 4.93
C VAL A 53 -5.55 13.59 5.69
N LEU A 54 -6.70 13.25 5.12
CA LEU A 54 -7.99 13.40 5.80
C LEU A 54 -8.08 12.50 7.03
N ALA A 55 -7.64 11.24 6.95
CA ALA A 55 -7.62 10.33 8.10
C ALA A 55 -6.73 10.87 9.23
N ASP A 56 -5.50 11.29 8.93
CA ASP A 56 -4.59 11.88 9.92
C ASP A 56 -5.12 13.21 10.47
N TRP A 57 -5.71 14.04 9.61
CA TRP A 57 -6.36 15.28 10.04
C TRP A 57 -7.50 15.01 11.03
N LEU A 58 -8.34 14.00 10.80
CA LEU A 58 -9.39 13.59 11.74
C LEU A 58 -8.78 13.13 13.08
N LEU A 59 -7.74 12.30 13.04
CA LEU A 59 -7.03 11.84 14.25
C LEU A 59 -6.51 13.02 15.09
N LEU A 60 -5.93 14.03 14.44
CA LEU A 60 -5.45 15.25 15.09
C LEU A 60 -6.60 16.15 15.57
N ARG A 61 -7.62 16.36 14.74
CA ARG A 61 -8.77 17.24 15.02
C ARG A 61 -9.54 16.81 16.26
N PHE A 62 -9.66 15.50 16.46
CA PHE A 62 -10.31 14.89 17.63
C PHE A 62 -9.34 14.57 18.77
N ARG A 63 -8.05 14.93 18.63
CA ARG A 63 -6.99 14.68 19.62
C ARG A 63 -6.89 13.19 20.01
N LEU A 64 -7.25 12.30 19.10
CA LEU A 64 -7.30 10.86 19.35
C LEU A 64 -5.93 10.29 19.71
N ALA A 65 -4.87 10.78 19.08
CA ALA A 65 -3.50 10.39 19.43
C ALA A 65 -3.15 10.68 20.90
N SER A 66 -3.64 11.81 21.45
CA SER A 66 -3.49 12.11 22.89
C SER A 66 -4.34 11.19 23.74
N ALA A 67 -5.59 10.92 23.33
CA ALA A 67 -6.47 10.00 24.04
C ALA A 67 -5.90 8.58 24.13
N PHE A 68 -5.32 8.06 23.04
CA PHE A 68 -4.69 6.73 23.00
C PHE A 68 -3.50 6.64 23.95
N ARG A 69 -2.66 7.67 23.98
CA ARG A 69 -1.54 7.74 24.91
C ARG A 69 -2.03 7.81 26.36
N ASN A 70 -3.00 8.67 26.65
CA ASN A 70 -3.57 8.80 27.99
C ASN A 70 -4.18 7.48 28.46
N PHE A 71 -4.85 6.74 27.56
CA PHE A 71 -5.33 5.40 27.84
C PHE A 71 -4.18 4.44 28.15
N GLY A 72 -3.12 4.43 27.34
CA GLY A 72 -1.91 3.64 27.63
C GLY A 72 -1.30 3.96 29.00
N GLU A 73 -1.24 5.24 29.40
CA GLU A 73 -0.72 5.70 30.69
C GLU A 73 -1.62 5.35 31.90
N ARG A 74 -2.91 5.10 31.65
CA ARG A 74 -3.85 4.51 32.63
C ARG A 74 -3.63 3.02 32.80
N VAL A 75 -3.31 2.30 31.73
CA VAL A 75 -3.04 0.86 31.75
C VAL A 75 -1.67 0.54 32.39
N SER A 76 -0.64 1.33 32.09
CA SER A 76 0.70 1.10 32.66
C SER A 76 1.54 2.37 32.73
N LYS A 77 2.45 2.43 33.71
CA LYS A 77 3.50 3.47 33.79
C LYS A 77 4.77 3.12 32.99
N ARG A 78 4.89 1.88 32.50
CA ARG A 78 6.06 1.45 31.71
C ARG A 78 6.00 2.09 30.33
N ARG A 79 7.02 2.89 29.98
CA ARG A 79 7.04 3.67 28.73
C ARG A 79 6.86 2.84 27.46
N TRP A 80 7.39 1.63 27.40
CA TRP A 80 7.24 0.74 26.25
C TRP A 80 5.80 0.20 26.12
N VAL A 81 5.12 -0.08 27.23
CA VAL A 81 3.70 -0.49 27.24
C VAL A 81 2.81 0.63 26.72
N VAL A 82 3.00 1.86 27.24
CA VAL A 82 2.27 3.03 26.75
C VAL A 82 2.47 3.23 25.24
N THR A 83 3.72 3.09 24.77
CA THR A 83 4.06 3.22 23.35
C THR A 83 3.36 2.13 22.52
N GLY A 84 3.39 0.87 22.97
CA GLY A 84 2.74 -0.25 22.30
C GLY A 84 1.22 -0.09 22.21
N ILE A 85 0.56 0.26 23.31
CA ILE A 85 -0.90 0.50 23.34
C ILE A 85 -1.27 1.66 22.41
N THR A 86 -0.49 2.75 22.44
CA THR A 86 -0.74 3.92 21.58
C THR A 86 -0.63 3.53 20.11
N ALA A 87 0.42 2.80 19.73
CA ALA A 87 0.63 2.33 18.37
C ALA A 87 -0.46 1.34 17.91
N LEU A 88 -0.89 0.46 18.80
CA LEU A 88 -1.98 -0.49 18.53
C LEU A 88 -3.28 0.24 18.23
N LEU A 89 -3.70 1.17 19.11
CA LEU A 89 -4.94 1.93 18.92
C LEU A 89 -4.88 2.83 17.69
N TYR A 90 -3.73 3.45 17.42
CA TYR A 90 -3.51 4.22 16.20
C TYR A 90 -3.69 3.34 14.96
N SER A 91 -3.13 2.12 14.96
CA SER A 91 -3.24 1.17 13.85
C SER A 91 -4.68 0.72 13.60
N VAL A 92 -5.44 0.43 14.67
CA VAL A 92 -6.86 0.06 14.58
C VAL A 92 -7.68 1.20 13.99
N VAL A 93 -7.58 2.40 14.58
CA VAL A 93 -8.40 3.53 14.15
C VAL A 93 -8.02 4.01 12.75
N GLY A 94 -6.73 4.05 12.42
CA GLY A 94 -6.26 4.36 11.07
C GLY A 94 -6.82 3.39 10.03
N SER A 95 -6.82 2.09 10.33
CA SER A 95 -7.38 1.07 9.43
C SER A 95 -8.89 1.24 9.21
N ILE A 96 -9.63 1.63 10.25
CA ILE A 96 -11.07 1.92 10.14
C ILE A 96 -11.32 3.16 9.28
N LEU A 97 -10.55 4.23 9.48
CA LEU A 97 -10.69 5.47 8.72
C LEU A 97 -10.38 5.28 7.23
N LEU A 98 -9.37 4.46 6.92
CA LEU A 98 -8.98 4.15 5.55
C LEU A 98 -9.75 2.97 4.94
N LEU A 99 -10.61 2.28 5.72
CA LEU A 99 -11.36 1.12 5.25
C LEU A 99 -12.15 1.39 3.95
N PRO A 100 -12.88 2.52 3.78
CA PRO A 100 -13.58 2.79 2.54
C PRO A 100 -12.64 2.90 1.33
N TRP A 101 -11.47 3.52 1.52
CA TRP A 101 -10.45 3.65 0.48
C TRP A 101 -9.86 2.28 0.10
N THR A 102 -9.54 1.45 1.10
CA THR A 102 -9.04 0.08 0.91
C THR A 102 -10.06 -0.81 0.19
N LEU A 103 -11.35 -0.70 0.54
CA LEU A 103 -12.42 -1.43 -0.14
C LEU A 103 -12.54 -1.03 -1.61
N TYR A 104 -12.54 0.28 -1.88
CA TYR A 104 -12.64 0.79 -3.24
C TYR A 104 -11.46 0.34 -4.11
N THR A 105 -10.24 0.60 -3.64
CA THR A 105 -9.02 0.33 -4.42
C THR A 105 -8.67 -1.15 -4.50
N GLY A 106 -8.86 -1.91 -3.42
CA GLY A 106 -8.45 -3.30 -3.33
C GLY A 106 -9.50 -4.32 -3.77
N TYR A 107 -10.79 -3.99 -3.72
CA TYR A 107 -11.86 -4.93 -4.11
C TYR A 107 -12.66 -4.42 -5.31
N PHE A 108 -13.36 -3.29 -5.17
CA PHE A 108 -14.31 -2.84 -6.20
C PHE A 108 -13.64 -2.51 -7.52
N ARG A 109 -12.53 -1.76 -7.48
CA ARG A 109 -11.78 -1.40 -8.67
C ARG A 109 -11.16 -2.64 -9.32
N GLU A 110 -10.48 -3.49 -8.56
CA GLU A 110 -9.86 -4.70 -9.12
C GLU A 110 -10.90 -5.66 -9.73
N LYS A 111 -12.08 -5.78 -9.11
CA LYS A 111 -13.22 -6.51 -9.71
C LYS A 111 -13.71 -5.89 -11.00
N GLN A 112 -13.80 -4.56 -11.08
CA GLN A 112 -14.23 -3.84 -12.29
C GLN A 112 -13.32 -4.14 -13.49
N TYR A 113 -12.04 -4.35 -13.25
CA TYR A 113 -11.06 -4.66 -14.30
C TYR A 113 -10.79 -6.16 -14.47
N SER A 114 -11.57 -7.03 -13.80
CA SER A 114 -11.39 -8.48 -13.84
C SER A 114 -9.99 -8.95 -13.40
N LEU A 115 -9.36 -8.20 -12.50
CA LEU A 115 -8.03 -8.50 -11.94
C LEU A 115 -8.09 -9.23 -10.59
N LEU A 116 -9.28 -9.31 -9.99
CA LEU A 116 -9.54 -10.05 -8.76
C LEU A 116 -10.55 -11.15 -8.99
N ASP A 117 -10.14 -12.41 -8.87
CA ASP A 117 -11.03 -13.58 -9.02
C ASP A 117 -11.81 -13.89 -7.74
N GLN A 118 -11.22 -13.63 -6.57
CA GLN A 118 -11.78 -13.93 -5.26
C GLN A 118 -13.11 -13.22 -4.99
N ASP A 119 -14.01 -13.85 -4.24
CA ASP A 119 -15.21 -13.18 -3.75
C ASP A 119 -14.91 -12.23 -2.57
N PHE A 120 -15.90 -11.47 -2.14
CA PHE A 120 -15.71 -10.49 -1.06
C PHE A 120 -15.28 -11.14 0.25
N ALA A 121 -15.83 -12.32 0.58
CA ALA A 121 -15.54 -13.01 1.83
C ALA A 121 -14.09 -13.49 1.89
N GLY A 122 -13.59 -14.09 0.80
CA GLY A 122 -12.19 -14.47 0.69
C GLY A 122 -11.28 -13.26 0.82
N TRP A 123 -11.54 -12.20 0.05
CA TRP A 123 -10.70 -11.00 0.04
C TRP A 123 -10.67 -10.35 1.42
N ALA A 124 -11.84 -10.22 2.07
CA ALA A 124 -11.94 -9.69 3.42
C ALA A 124 -11.17 -10.55 4.44
N GLY A 125 -11.17 -11.88 4.26
CA GLY A 125 -10.38 -12.80 5.09
C GLY A 125 -8.87 -12.56 4.98
N GLU A 126 -8.36 -12.33 3.77
CA GLU A 126 -6.95 -11.97 3.55
C GLU A 126 -6.61 -10.62 4.17
N GLN A 127 -7.48 -9.62 3.99
CA GLN A 127 -7.32 -8.29 4.59
C GLN A 127 -7.32 -8.36 6.12
N LEU A 128 -8.20 -9.16 6.73
CA LEU A 128 -8.24 -9.38 8.17
C LEU A 128 -6.98 -10.09 8.68
N THR A 129 -6.44 -11.04 7.91
CA THR A 129 -5.18 -11.72 8.24
C THR A 129 -4.02 -10.73 8.24
N GLY A 130 -3.89 -9.93 7.18
CA GLY A 130 -2.88 -8.86 7.09
C GLY A 130 -3.03 -7.82 8.19
N PHE A 131 -4.26 -7.43 8.51
CA PHE A 131 -4.56 -6.54 9.63
C PHE A 131 -4.13 -7.13 10.97
N ALA A 132 -4.45 -8.40 11.25
CA ALA A 132 -4.06 -9.06 12.49
C ALA A 132 -2.53 -9.13 12.65
N ILE A 133 -1.80 -9.43 11.57
CA ILE A 133 -0.34 -9.41 11.55
C ILE A 133 0.17 -7.99 11.81
N GLY A 134 -0.39 -6.99 11.13
CA GLY A 134 -0.05 -5.58 11.29
C GLY A 134 -0.27 -5.05 12.71
N LEU A 135 -1.34 -5.48 13.38
CA LEU A 135 -1.63 -5.12 14.78
C LEU A 135 -0.58 -5.64 15.77
N ILE A 136 0.18 -6.68 15.41
CA ILE A 136 1.29 -7.18 16.22
C ILE A 136 2.59 -6.49 15.79
N ALA A 137 2.86 -6.44 14.48
CA ALA A 137 4.10 -5.93 13.93
C ALA A 137 4.29 -4.43 14.19
N ALA A 138 3.25 -3.61 13.98
CA ALA A 138 3.37 -2.15 14.09
C ALA A 138 3.70 -1.70 15.52
N PRO A 139 3.01 -2.17 16.59
CA PRO A 139 3.41 -1.82 17.95
C PRO A 139 4.83 -2.23 18.31
N LEU A 140 5.27 -3.44 17.93
CA LEU A 140 6.62 -3.91 18.17
C LEU A 140 7.66 -3.03 17.47
N LEU A 141 7.42 -2.69 16.21
CA LEU A 141 8.28 -1.82 15.42
C LEU A 141 8.38 -0.43 16.05
N VAL A 142 7.25 0.18 16.42
CA VAL A 142 7.23 1.51 17.05
C VAL A 142 7.91 1.49 18.42
N ILE A 143 7.70 0.46 19.24
CA ILE A 143 8.42 0.28 20.50
C ILE A 143 9.94 0.24 20.25
N MET A 144 10.39 -0.53 19.27
CA MET A 144 11.81 -0.65 18.92
C MET A 144 12.39 0.69 18.48
N ILE A 145 11.72 1.41 17.56
CA ILE A 145 12.14 2.73 17.10
C ILE A 145 12.25 3.71 18.28
N TYR A 146 11.23 3.78 19.15
CA TYR A 146 11.27 4.66 20.32
C TYR A 146 12.32 4.24 21.35
N ALA A 147 12.62 2.95 21.47
CA ALA A 147 13.71 2.48 22.33
C ALA A 147 15.07 2.95 21.80
N LEU A 148 15.30 2.87 20.48
CA LEU A 148 16.51 3.38 19.82
C LEU A 148 16.65 4.89 19.98
N ILE A 149 15.58 5.65 19.72
CA ILE A 149 15.56 7.12 19.89
C ILE A 149 15.90 7.52 21.33
N ARG A 150 15.39 6.78 22.33
CA ARG A 150 15.69 7.06 23.75
C ARG A 150 17.12 6.72 24.14
N ARG A 151 17.80 5.84 23.40
CA ARG A 151 19.19 5.44 23.63
C ARG A 151 20.19 6.35 22.92
N ALA A 152 19.75 7.11 21.92
CA ALA A 152 20.59 8.08 21.24
C ALA A 152 21.06 9.18 22.22
N PRO A 153 22.35 9.56 22.20
CA PRO A 153 22.85 10.66 23.02
C PRO A 153 22.15 11.96 22.63
N ARG A 154 21.78 12.76 23.63
CA ARG A 154 21.28 14.12 23.40
C ARG A 154 22.48 15.00 23.09
N SER A 155 22.61 15.43 21.84
CA SER A 155 23.54 16.49 21.42
C SER A 155 23.02 17.84 21.89
#